data_AF-F4XMF2-F1
#
_entry.id   AF-F4XMF2-F1
#
_cell.length_a   1.000
_cell.length_b   1.000
_cell.length_c   1.000
_cell.angle_alpha   90.00
_cell.angle_beta   90.00
_cell.angle_gamma   90.00
#
_symmetry.space_group_name_H-M   'P 1'
#
loop_
_entity.id
_entity.type
_entity.pdbx_description
1 polymer ?
#
loop_
_entity_poly.entity_id
_entity_poly.type
_entity_poly.pdbx_seq_one_letter_code
_entity_poly.pdbx_strand_id
1 'polypeptide(L)' 'MSTINERKTRKRMRGVPVHHDELKKPHTVWLTGTTWKWLQLSARESNTSVGELVEKIIRSEIKKD' A
#
# COMPACT_ATOMS: atom_id res chain seq x y z
N MET A 1 21.36 -22.77 9.58
CA MET A 1 21.62 -21.79 8.49
C MET A 1 20.31 -21.08 8.19
N SER A 2 20.21 -19.81 8.56
CA SER A 2 19.02 -18.97 8.40
C SER A 2 18.93 -18.49 6.96
N THR A 3 17.90 -18.91 6.23
CA THR A 3 17.63 -18.45 4.87
C THR A 3 17.12 -17.00 4.93
N ILE A 4 18.02 -16.05 4.66
CA ILE A 4 17.66 -14.65 4.44
C ILE A 4 16.91 -14.62 3.11
N ASN A 5 15.58 -14.64 3.18
CA ASN A 5 14.71 -14.35 2.04
C ASN A 5 14.93 -12.87 1.70
N GLU A 6 15.92 -12.59 0.84
CA GLU A 6 16.13 -11.27 0.26
C GLU A 6 14.88 -10.91 -0.56
N ARG A 7 13.92 -10.25 0.10
CA ARG A 7 12.79 -9.63 -0.57
C ARG A 7 13.37 -8.57 -1.50
N LYS A 8 13.52 -8.93 -2.77
CA LYS A 8 14.11 -8.11 -3.83
C LYS A 8 13.41 -6.76 -3.86
N THR A 9 14.02 -5.74 -3.24
CA THR A 9 13.52 -4.36 -3.26
C THR A 9 13.59 -3.87 -4.69
N ARG A 10 12.52 -4.06 -5.45
CA ARG A 10 12.44 -3.55 -6.83
C ARG A 10 12.45 -2.03 -6.74
N LYS A 11 13.52 -1.40 -7.21
CA LYS A 11 13.55 0.05 -7.42
C LYS A 11 12.36 0.41 -8.30
N ARG A 12 11.50 1.29 -7.79
CA ARG A 12 10.30 1.73 -8.51
C ARG A 12 10.75 2.55 -9.73
N MET A 13 10.47 2.05 -10.93
CA MET A 13 10.73 2.75 -12.19
C MET A 13 9.63 3.78 -12.43
N ARG A 14 10.00 5.03 -12.75
CA ARG A 14 9.04 6.09 -13.07
C ARG A 14 8.26 5.69 -14.32
N GLY A 15 6.92 5.66 -14.23
CA GLY A 15 6.06 5.33 -15.36
C GLY A 15 5.72 3.84 -15.52
N VAL A 16 6.25 2.97 -14.66
CA VAL A 16 5.91 1.53 -14.67
C VAL A 16 5.02 1.20 -13.49
N PRO A 17 3.81 0.64 -13.72
CA PRO A 17 2.97 0.16 -12.64
C PRO A 17 3.65 -0.97 -11.84
N VAL A 18 3.70 -0.83 -10.51
CA VAL A 18 4.51 -1.71 -9.64
C VAL A 18 3.71 -2.93 -9.14
N HIS A 19 2.43 -2.73 -8.89
CA HIS A 19 1.56 -3.72 -8.23
C HIS A 19 0.24 -3.99 -8.96
N HIS A 20 -0.19 -3.08 -9.83
CA HIS A 20 -1.45 -3.14 -10.58
C HIS A 20 -1.21 -2.61 -11.98
N ASP A 21 -2.05 -2.92 -12.97
CA ASP A 21 -1.86 -2.48 -14.37
C ASP A 21 -2.01 -0.96 -14.58
N GLU A 22 -2.48 -0.23 -13.57
CA GLU A 22 -2.71 1.22 -13.63
C GLU A 22 -1.61 2.04 -12.94
N LEU A 23 -1.27 3.17 -13.56
CA LEU A 23 -0.35 4.13 -12.97
C LEU A 23 -1.03 4.88 -11.81
N LYS A 24 -0.39 4.89 -10.63
CA LYS A 24 -0.89 5.66 -9.48
C LYS A 24 -0.92 7.15 -9.81
N LYS A 25 -2.07 7.79 -9.60
CA LYS A 25 -2.23 9.25 -9.65
C LYS A 25 -2.27 9.81 -8.23
N PRO A 26 -1.72 11.01 -7.98
CA PRO A 26 -1.81 11.64 -6.66
C PRO A 26 -3.26 11.99 -6.34
N HIS A 27 -3.76 11.48 -5.21
CA HIS A 27 -5.06 11.84 -4.66
C HIS A 27 -4.87 12.27 -3.21
N THR A 28 -5.41 13.43 -2.84
CA THR A 28 -5.32 13.95 -1.47
C THR A 28 -6.62 13.64 -0.73
N VAL A 29 -6.51 12.97 0.41
CA VAL A 29 -7.64 12.66 1.31
C VAL A 29 -7.41 13.37 2.64
N TRP A 30 -8.44 14.04 3.15
CA TRP A 30 -8.41 14.67 4.46
C TRP A 30 -8.94 13.68 5.49
N LEU A 31 -8.13 13.38 6.50
CA LEU A 31 -8.44 12.41 7.55
C LEU A 31 -8.21 13.06 8.92
N THR A 32 -8.88 12.53 9.94
CA THR A 32 -8.58 12.89 11.32
C THR A 32 -7.19 12.40 11.70
N GLY A 33 -6.51 13.12 12.61
CA GLY A 33 -5.16 12.76 13.04
C GLY A 33 -5.08 11.39 13.73
N THR A 34 -6.16 10.95 14.37
CA THR A 34 -6.26 9.60 14.94
C THR A 34 -6.29 8.56 13.83
N THR A 35 -7.22 8.67 12.88
CA THR A 35 -7.35 7.72 11.76
C THR A 35 -6.08 7.61 10.94
N TRP A 36 -5.35 8.71 10.75
CA TRP A 36 -4.05 8.69 10.07
C TRP A 36 -3.01 7.85 10.83
N LYS A 37 -2.92 7.96 12.16
CA LYS A 37 -2.00 7.14 12.97
C LYS A 37 -2.34 5.66 12.89
N TRP A 38 -3.62 5.31 12.94
CA TRP A 38 -4.09 3.92 12.77
C TRP A 38 -3.71 3.37 11.40
N LEU A 39 -3.92 4.14 10.33
CA LEU A 39 -3.49 3.77 8.98
C LEU A 39 -1.98 3.54 8.89
N GLN A 40 -1.17 4.40 9.52
CA GLN A 40 0.29 4.21 9.58
C GLN A 40 0.67 2.93 10.33
N LEU A 41 -0.01 2.63 11.44
CA LEU A 41 0.22 1.42 12.23
C LEU A 41 -0.11 0.17 11.42
N SER A 42 -1.31 0.10 10.83
CA SER A 42 -1.75 -1.03 10.02
C SER A 42 -0.88 -1.23 8.76
N ALA A 43 -0.38 -0.14 8.18
CA ALA A 43 0.54 -0.21 7.04
C ALA A 43 1.89 -0.82 7.45
N ARG A 44 2.40 -0.45 8.63
CA ARG A 44 3.63 -1.04 9.20
C ARG A 44 3.47 -2.52 9.48
N GLU A 45 2.37 -2.93 10.11
CA GLU A 45 2.07 -4.35 10.38
C GLU A 45 2.00 -5.18 9.10
N SER A 46 1.38 -4.62 8.07
CA SER A 46 1.23 -5.30 6.77
C SER A 46 2.46 -5.17 5.87
N ASN A 47 3.53 -4.48 6.33
CA ASN A 47 4.75 -4.17 5.58
C ASN A 47 4.46 -3.57 4.18
N THR A 48 3.47 -2.69 4.10
CA THR A 48 2.98 -2.01 2.90
C THR A 48 2.93 -0.49 3.13
N SER A 49 2.80 0.29 2.05
CA SER A 49 2.55 1.73 2.17
C SER A 49 1.09 2.02 2.53
N VAL A 50 0.84 3.16 3.19
CA VAL A 50 -0.54 3.57 3.55
C VAL A 50 -1.45 3.63 2.32
N GLY A 51 -0.96 4.12 1.18
CA GLY A 51 -1.74 4.17 -0.07
C GLY A 51 -2.11 2.78 -0.61
N GLU A 52 -1.19 1.82 -0.55
CA GLU A 52 -1.48 0.44 -0.95
C GLU A 52 -2.43 -0.26 0.02
N LEU A 53 -2.32 0.01 1.31
CA LEU A 53 -3.26 -0.49 2.31
C LEU A 53 -4.68 0.02 2.02
N VAL A 54 -4.84 1.32 1.76
CA VAL A 54 -6.13 1.93 1.42
C VAL A 54 -6.69 1.34 0.13
N GLU A 55 -5.88 1.22 -0.92
CA GLU A 55 -6.29 0.57 -2.17
C GLU A 55 -6.75 -0.88 -1.95
N LYS A 56 -6.06 -1.64 -1.11
CA LYS A 56 -6.41 -3.03 -0.78
C LYS A 56 -7.74 -3.11 -0.04
N ILE A 57 -7.97 -2.24 0.94
CA ILE A 57 -9.23 -2.17 1.70
C ILE A 57 -10.39 -1.85 0.75
N ILE A 58 -10.27 -0.78 -0.05
CA ILE A 58 -11.33 -0.35 -0.97
C ILE A 58 -11.64 -1.43 -2.01
N ARG A 59 -10.61 -2.06 -2.62
CA ARG A 59 -10.81 -3.16 -3.57
C ARG A 59 -11.41 -4.41 -2.93
N SER A 60 -11.09 -4.67 -1.66
CA SER A 60 -11.69 -5.79 -0.92
C SER A 60 -13.16 -5.54 -0.61
N GLU A 61 -13.54 -4.29 -0.37
CA GLU A 61 -14.93 -3.91 -0.11
C GLU A 61 -15.77 -4.02 -1.39
N ILE A 62 -15.30 -3.45 -2.50
CA ILE A 62 -16.00 -3.51 -3.81
C ILE A 62 -16.18 -4.94 -4.32
N LYS A 63 -15.28 -5.87 -3.98
CA LYS A 63 -15.36 -7.28 -4.41
C LYS A 63 -16.26 -8.16 -3.52
N LYS A 64 -16.77 -7.64 -2.40
CA LYS A 64 -17.67 -8.38 -1.52
C LYS A 64 -19.14 -8.28 -1.96
N ASP A 65 -19.46 -7.34 -2.83
CA ASP A 65 -20.74 -7.23 -3.56
C ASP A 65 -20.70 -8.05 -4.86
#